data_AF-A0A350HZC8-F1
#
_entry.id   AF-A0A350HZC8-F1
#
_cell.length_a   1.000
_cell.length_b   1.000
_cell.length_c   1.000
_cell.angle_alpha   90.00
_cell.angle_beta   90.00
_cell.angle_gamma   90.00
#
_symmetry.space_group_name_H-M   'P 1'
#
loop_
_entity.id
_entity.type
_entity.pdbx_description
1 polymer ?
#
loop_
_entity_poly.entity_id
_entity_poly.type
_entity_poly.pdbx_seq_one_letter_code
_entity_poly.pdbx_strand_id
1 'polypeptide(L)'
;MGTTQQRLAALKEEQDRLEKERIALEDLRRRRSEFSMGREEMIHNLTKGITILEEDASNTQRQLERMGGALDEFRDHLGKVEMLSEDHWDQENLNRELTRALITIENARKEWISNIPKFPVLDPKSEAQIQPEKAEVIKKSENVASKRKLPPFADMIDFKEFSWKQWAQFGLALTWPIAAVLSVGILILVSIWLQGGS
;
A
#
# COMPACT_ATOMS: atom_id res chain seq x y z
N MET A 1 66.31 -32.90 -25.36
CA MET A 1 65.49 -31.70 -25.65
C MET A 1 64.00 -31.86 -25.31
N GLY A 2 63.35 -33.01 -25.50
CA GLY A 2 61.89 -33.12 -25.24
C GLY A 2 61.43 -33.00 -23.77
N THR A 3 62.28 -33.33 -22.79
CA THR A 3 61.91 -33.40 -21.36
C THR A 3 61.53 -32.05 -20.74
N THR A 4 62.09 -30.94 -21.21
CA THR A 4 61.77 -29.60 -20.70
C THR A 4 60.42 -29.10 -21.21
N GLN A 5 60.12 -29.32 -22.50
CA GLN A 5 58.82 -28.96 -23.09
C GLN A 5 57.67 -29.76 -22.48
N GLN A 6 57.86 -31.07 -22.25
CA GLN A 6 56.87 -31.91 -21.56
C GLN A 6 56.59 -31.42 -20.14
N ARG A 7 57.63 -31.01 -19.39
CA ARG A 7 57.47 -30.49 -18.02
C ARG A 7 56.74 -29.14 -17.99
N LEU A 8 56.95 -28.28 -18.98
CA LEU A 8 56.20 -27.02 -19.12
C LEU A 8 54.73 -27.26 -19.47
N ALA A 9 54.42 -28.23 -20.33
CA ALA A 9 53.04 -28.59 -20.66
C ALA A 9 52.28 -29.12 -19.43
N ALA A 10 52.89 -30.04 -18.66
CA ALA A 10 52.30 -30.57 -17.44
C ALA A 10 52.04 -29.49 -16.36
N LEU A 11 52.99 -28.55 -16.17
CA LEU A 11 52.82 -27.43 -15.25
C LEU A 11 51.68 -26.49 -15.69
N LYS A 12 51.50 -26.28 -16.99
CA LYS A 12 50.40 -25.47 -17.52
C LYS A 12 49.04 -26.15 -17.31
N GLU A 13 48.94 -27.45 -17.55
CA GLU A 13 47.71 -28.21 -17.29
C GLU A 13 47.32 -28.18 -15.80
N GLU A 14 48.31 -28.29 -14.91
CA GLU A 14 48.11 -28.15 -13.47
C GLU A 14 47.69 -26.72 -13.07
N GLN A 15 48.27 -25.69 -13.69
CA GLN A 15 47.85 -24.29 -13.51
C GLN A 15 46.40 -24.08 -13.95
N ASP A 16 46.03 -24.53 -15.15
CA ASP A 16 44.68 -24.40 -15.72
C ASP A 16 43.65 -25.18 -14.86
N ARG A 17 44.03 -26.29 -14.22
CA ARG A 17 43.19 -27.03 -13.26
C ARG A 17 43.00 -26.22 -11.97
N LEU A 18 44.09 -25.71 -11.39
CA LEU A 18 44.05 -24.90 -10.17
C LEU A 18 43.25 -23.60 -10.36
N GLU A 19 43.33 -22.95 -11.52
CA GLU A 19 42.55 -21.75 -11.82
C GLU A 19 41.03 -22.05 -11.86
N LYS A 20 40.62 -23.17 -12.48
CA LYS A 20 39.22 -23.63 -12.46
C LYS A 20 38.74 -23.94 -11.04
N GLU A 21 39.56 -24.60 -10.23
CA GLU A 21 39.26 -24.88 -8.82
C GLU A 21 39.14 -23.59 -7.99
N ARG A 22 39.96 -22.57 -8.27
CA ARG A 22 39.88 -21.24 -7.63
C ARG A 22 38.57 -20.53 -7.97
N ILE A 23 38.21 -20.45 -9.26
CA ILE A 23 36.97 -19.83 -9.72
C ILE A 23 35.75 -20.51 -9.06
N ALA A 24 35.70 -21.84 -9.07
CA ALA A 24 34.62 -22.59 -8.43
C ALA A 24 34.52 -22.35 -6.91
N LEU A 25 35.66 -22.21 -6.22
CA LEU A 25 35.70 -21.91 -4.80
C LEU A 25 35.26 -20.47 -4.49
N GLU A 26 35.60 -19.51 -5.35
CA GLU A 26 35.19 -18.11 -5.22
C GLU A 26 33.69 -17.93 -5.47
N ASP A 27 33.13 -18.57 -6.50
CA ASP A 27 31.70 -18.65 -6.74
C ASP A 27 30.94 -19.27 -5.57
N LEU A 28 31.46 -20.36 -4.98
CA LEU A 28 30.85 -20.99 -3.80
C LEU A 28 30.89 -20.07 -2.58
N ARG A 29 32.00 -19.36 -2.35
CA ARG A 29 32.13 -18.36 -1.27
C ARG A 29 31.15 -17.21 -1.45
N ARG A 30 31.03 -16.69 -2.68
CA ARG A 30 30.08 -15.64 -3.03
C ARG A 30 28.64 -16.07 -2.73
N ARG A 31 28.19 -17.21 -3.27
CA ARG A 31 26.85 -17.76 -3.03
C ARG A 31 26.57 -18.01 -1.56
N ARG A 32 27.57 -18.45 -0.78
CA ARG A 32 27.45 -18.64 0.68
C ARG A 32 27.28 -17.32 1.42
N SER A 33 27.95 -16.24 0.96
CA SER A 33 27.79 -14.90 1.52
C SER A 33 26.39 -14.34 1.20
N GLU A 34 25.98 -14.41 -0.07
CA GLU A 34 24.64 -13.99 -0.53
C GLU A 34 23.53 -14.74 0.23
N PHE A 35 23.66 -16.05 0.41
CA PHE A 35 22.75 -16.86 1.22
C PHE A 35 22.73 -16.43 2.70
N SER A 36 23.89 -16.20 3.32
CA SER A 36 23.96 -15.82 4.73
C SER A 36 23.31 -14.46 4.98
N MET A 37 23.62 -13.47 4.13
CA MET A 37 23.07 -12.12 4.21
C MET A 37 21.56 -12.13 3.96
N GLY A 38 21.10 -12.74 2.86
CA GLY A 38 19.68 -12.83 2.53
C GLY A 38 18.88 -13.62 3.58
N ARG A 39 19.46 -14.65 4.20
CA ARG A 39 18.83 -15.37 5.31
C ARG A 39 18.66 -14.49 6.54
N GLU A 40 19.68 -13.72 6.92
CA GLU A 40 19.63 -12.81 8.07
C GLU A 40 18.63 -11.67 7.84
N GLU A 41 18.68 -11.04 6.66
CA GLU A 41 17.72 -10.03 6.22
C GLU A 41 16.28 -10.55 6.26
N MET A 42 16.02 -11.73 5.67
CA MET A 42 14.67 -12.30 5.65
C MET A 42 14.19 -12.72 7.05
N ILE A 43 15.07 -13.21 7.93
CA ILE A 43 14.71 -13.46 9.33
C ILE A 43 14.29 -12.14 10.00
N HIS A 44 15.08 -11.07 9.87
CA HIS A 44 14.74 -9.77 10.44
C HIS A 44 13.41 -9.23 9.91
N ASN A 45 13.24 -9.19 8.58
CA ASN A 45 12.06 -8.65 7.92
C ASN A 45 10.80 -9.45 8.24
N LEU A 46 10.87 -10.79 8.24
CA LEU A 46 9.72 -11.64 8.57
C LEU A 46 9.37 -11.54 10.05
N THR A 47 10.33 -11.56 10.98
CA THR A 47 10.06 -11.39 12.42
C THR A 47 9.37 -10.05 12.68
N LYS A 48 9.88 -8.95 12.11
CA LYS A 48 9.26 -7.63 12.23
C LYS A 48 7.86 -7.58 11.61
N GLY A 49 7.68 -8.18 10.43
CA GLY A 49 6.39 -8.25 9.74
C GLY A 49 5.33 -9.02 10.53
N ILE A 50 5.71 -10.14 11.14
CA ILE A 50 4.84 -10.94 12.03
C ILE A 50 4.38 -10.09 13.22
N THR A 51 5.29 -9.44 13.94
CA THR A 51 4.93 -8.60 15.10
C THR A 51 3.97 -7.47 14.74
N ILE A 52 4.16 -6.80 13.59
CA ILE A 52 3.26 -5.74 13.12
C ILE A 52 1.86 -6.30 12.81
N LEU A 53 1.78 -7.46 12.15
CA LEU A 53 0.50 -8.09 11.81
C LEU A 53 -0.23 -8.63 13.05
N GLU A 54 0.50 -9.14 14.05
CA GLU A 54 -0.08 -9.57 15.33
C GLU A 54 -0.64 -8.39 16.13
N GLU A 55 0.06 -7.24 16.13
CA GLU A 55 -0.42 -6.01 16.77
C GLU A 55 -1.67 -5.46 16.05
N ASP A 56 -1.66 -5.40 14.71
CA ASP A 56 -2.79 -4.93 13.91
C ASP A 56 -4.03 -5.84 14.04
N ALA A 57 -3.84 -7.16 14.04
CA ALA A 57 -4.90 -8.13 14.26
C ALA A 57 -5.52 -7.98 15.67
N SER A 58 -4.70 -7.81 16.70
CA SER A 58 -5.14 -7.55 18.09
C SER A 58 -5.91 -6.24 18.22
N ASN A 59 -5.41 -5.17 17.57
CA ASN A 59 -6.09 -3.87 17.56
C ASN A 59 -7.43 -3.92 16.82
N THR A 60 -7.50 -4.66 15.70
CA THR A 60 -8.73 -4.90 14.94
C THR A 60 -9.76 -5.69 15.73
N GLN A 61 -9.35 -6.76 16.43
CA GLN A 61 -10.24 -7.53 17.32
C GLN A 61 -10.84 -6.64 18.42
N ARG A 62 -10.00 -5.85 19.11
CA ARG A 62 -10.46 -4.86 20.11
C ARG A 62 -11.34 -3.77 19.51
N GLN A 63 -11.20 -3.45 18.22
CA GLN A 63 -12.10 -2.53 17.54
C GLN A 63 -13.47 -3.17 17.28
N LEU A 64 -13.51 -4.43 16.85
CA LEU A 64 -14.75 -5.20 16.66
C LEU A 64 -15.51 -5.36 17.98
N GLU A 65 -14.83 -5.66 19.09
CA GLU A 65 -15.44 -5.74 20.42
C GLU A 65 -16.09 -4.39 20.83
N ARG A 66 -15.37 -3.28 20.64
CA ARG A 66 -15.88 -1.93 20.92
C ARG A 66 -17.07 -1.55 20.02
N MET A 67 -17.02 -1.93 18.73
CA MET A 67 -18.13 -1.71 17.80
C MET A 67 -19.35 -2.56 18.18
N GLY A 68 -19.15 -3.81 18.61
CA GLY A 68 -20.23 -4.67 19.11
C GLY A 68 -20.95 -4.06 20.29
N GLY A 69 -20.21 -3.63 21.33
CA GLY A 69 -20.78 -2.96 22.50
C GLY A 69 -21.57 -1.69 22.14
N ALA A 70 -21.02 -0.85 21.25
CA ALA A 70 -21.71 0.35 20.78
C ALA A 70 -22.98 0.05 19.97
N LEU A 71 -23.00 -1.02 19.16
CA LEU A 71 -24.19 -1.46 18.43
C LEU A 71 -25.30 -1.94 19.37
N ASP A 72 -24.96 -2.64 20.45
CA ASP A 72 -25.95 -3.11 21.43
C ASP A 72 -26.49 -1.95 22.29
N GLU A 73 -25.64 -1.00 22.68
CA GLU A 73 -26.05 0.26 23.32
C GLU A 73 -26.98 1.09 22.42
N PHE A 74 -26.65 1.23 21.12
CA PHE A 74 -27.51 1.90 20.14
C PHE A 74 -28.87 1.20 19.96
N ARG A 75 -28.92 -0.14 19.96
CA ARG A 75 -30.19 -0.89 19.88
C ARG A 75 -31.06 -0.69 21.11
N ASP A 76 -30.46 -0.72 22.30
CA ASP A 76 -31.15 -0.46 23.57
C ASP A 76 -31.70 0.98 23.63
N HIS A 77 -30.90 1.97 23.21
CA HIS A 77 -31.36 3.35 23.10
C HIS A 77 -32.44 3.56 22.02
N LEU A 78 -32.33 2.90 20.86
CA LEU A 78 -33.35 2.94 19.81
C LEU A 78 -34.67 2.38 20.33
N GLY A 79 -34.68 1.18 20.92
CA GLY A 79 -35.89 0.56 21.47
C GLY A 79 -36.56 1.45 22.53
N LYS A 80 -35.77 2.08 23.43
CA LYS A 80 -36.31 3.04 24.42
C LYS A 80 -36.96 4.27 23.78
N VAL A 81 -36.47 4.73 22.63
CA VAL A 81 -37.04 5.87 21.89
C VAL A 81 -38.27 5.44 21.08
N GLU A 82 -38.26 4.26 20.45
CA GLU A 82 -39.40 3.70 19.72
C GLU A 82 -40.59 3.37 20.62
N MET A 83 -40.35 3.06 21.91
CA MET A 83 -41.39 2.86 22.92
C MET A 83 -42.04 4.17 23.41
N LEU A 84 -41.55 5.35 23.00
CA LEU A 84 -42.17 6.63 23.34
C LEU A 84 -43.41 6.87 22.45
N SER A 85 -44.59 6.80 23.06
CA SER A 85 -45.87 7.19 22.46
C SER A 85 -46.59 8.12 23.43
N GLU A 86 -47.23 9.17 22.91
CA GLU A 86 -48.02 10.11 23.72
C GLU A 86 -49.46 9.61 23.94
N ASP A 87 -49.90 8.62 23.15
CA ASP A 87 -51.30 8.14 23.08
C ASP A 87 -51.82 7.54 24.39
N HIS A 88 -50.91 7.18 25.30
CA HIS A 88 -51.19 6.55 26.58
C HIS A 88 -50.79 7.41 27.78
N TRP A 89 -50.45 8.69 27.56
CA TRP A 89 -50.12 9.63 28.63
C TRP A 89 -51.38 10.21 29.28
N ASP A 90 -51.45 10.06 30.60
CA ASP A 90 -52.48 10.68 31.42
C ASP A 90 -52.27 12.21 31.51
N GLN A 91 -53.34 12.98 31.30
CA GLN A 91 -53.36 14.44 31.37
C GLN A 91 -52.86 14.96 32.73
N GLU A 92 -53.17 14.29 33.84
CA GLU A 92 -52.72 14.70 35.18
C GLU A 92 -51.20 14.52 35.36
N ASN A 93 -50.59 13.62 34.60
CA ASN A 93 -49.17 13.27 34.66
C ASN A 93 -48.35 13.76 33.44
N LEU A 94 -48.98 14.45 32.48
CA LEU A 94 -48.38 14.84 31.19
C LEU A 94 -46.99 15.48 31.31
N ASN A 95 -46.82 16.47 32.19
CA ASN A 95 -45.53 17.13 32.40
C ASN A 95 -44.43 16.16 32.90
N ARG A 96 -44.79 15.14 33.68
CA ARG A 96 -43.85 14.13 34.19
C ARG A 96 -43.43 13.16 33.08
N GLU A 97 -44.38 12.67 32.29
CA GLU A 97 -44.08 11.75 31.19
C GLU A 97 -43.32 12.45 30.06
N LEU A 98 -43.67 13.68 29.71
CA LEU A 98 -42.91 14.51 28.77
C LEU A 98 -41.47 14.74 29.25
N THR A 99 -41.27 15.03 30.55
CA THR A 99 -39.92 15.17 31.12
C THR A 99 -39.12 13.87 31.00
N ARG A 100 -39.74 12.71 31.25
CA ARG A 100 -39.09 11.39 31.10
C ARG A 100 -38.74 11.09 29.64
N ALA A 101 -39.67 11.33 28.71
CA ALA A 101 -39.46 11.14 27.28
C ALA A 101 -38.30 12.01 26.76
N LEU A 102 -38.26 13.29 27.14
CA LEU A 102 -37.15 14.18 26.81
C LEU A 102 -35.81 13.70 27.38
N ILE A 103 -35.78 13.17 28.61
CA ILE A 103 -34.56 12.58 29.20
C ILE A 103 -34.12 11.33 28.42
N THR A 104 -35.05 10.46 28.01
CA THR A 104 -34.74 9.27 27.19
C THR A 104 -34.11 9.66 25.85
N ILE A 105 -34.71 10.62 25.15
CA ILE A 105 -34.18 11.15 23.87
C ILE A 105 -32.82 11.83 24.08
N GLU A 106 -32.65 12.59 25.16
CA GLU A 106 -31.40 13.26 25.51
C GLU A 106 -30.26 12.26 25.73
N ASN A 107 -30.54 11.17 26.46
CA ASN A 107 -29.55 10.12 26.73
C ASN A 107 -29.17 9.37 25.45
N ALA A 108 -30.15 9.01 24.61
CA ALA A 108 -29.88 8.39 23.30
C ALA A 108 -29.01 9.28 22.39
N ARG A 109 -29.29 10.60 22.36
CA ARG A 109 -28.52 11.55 21.57
C ARG A 109 -27.10 11.75 22.11
N LYS A 110 -26.92 11.75 23.44
CA LYS A 110 -25.61 11.79 24.08
C LYS A 110 -24.76 10.59 23.68
N GLU A 111 -25.30 9.37 23.71
CA GLU A 111 -24.51 8.20 23.32
C GLU A 111 -24.22 8.13 21.82
N TRP A 112 -25.14 8.58 20.96
CA TRP A 112 -24.81 8.78 19.55
C TRP A 112 -23.61 9.71 19.37
N ILE A 113 -23.66 10.92 19.96
CA ILE A 113 -22.61 11.94 19.85
C ILE A 113 -21.29 11.47 20.53
N SER A 114 -21.36 10.72 21.63
CA SER A 114 -20.19 10.17 22.32
C SER A 114 -19.41 9.19 21.43
N ASN A 115 -20.13 8.48 20.55
CA ASN A 115 -19.59 7.41 19.72
C ASN A 115 -19.12 7.86 18.31
N ILE A 116 -19.62 8.98 17.74
CA ILE A 116 -19.11 9.55 16.47
C ILE A 116 -17.56 9.65 16.42
N PRO A 117 -16.87 10.28 17.39
CA PRO A 117 -15.40 10.39 17.33
C PRO A 117 -14.67 9.05 17.58
N LYS A 118 -15.35 8.05 18.17
CA LYS A 118 -14.80 6.69 18.36
C LYS A 118 -14.88 5.86 17.08
N PHE A 119 -15.91 6.12 16.26
CA PHE A 119 -16.20 5.38 15.02
C PHE A 119 -16.44 6.37 13.86
N PRO A 120 -15.39 6.84 13.16
CA PRO A 120 -15.50 7.85 12.10
C PRO A 120 -16.45 7.50 10.94
N VAL A 121 -16.79 6.22 10.76
CA VAL A 121 -17.83 5.76 9.83
C VAL A 121 -19.22 6.32 10.13
N LEU A 122 -19.47 6.76 11.38
CA LEU A 122 -20.72 7.39 11.82
C LEU A 122 -20.76 8.91 11.59
N ASP A 123 -19.65 9.55 11.20
CA ASP A 123 -19.68 10.98 10.82
C ASP A 123 -20.44 11.12 9.48
N PRO A 124 -21.53 11.92 9.41
CA PRO A 124 -22.26 12.14 8.15
C PRO A 124 -21.41 12.67 6.99
N LYS A 125 -20.24 13.25 7.27
CA LYS A 125 -19.27 13.68 6.24
C LYS A 125 -18.51 12.51 5.61
N SER A 126 -18.44 11.36 6.27
CA SER A 126 -17.84 10.14 5.71
C SER A 126 -18.68 9.60 4.54
N GLU A 127 -20.01 9.70 4.60
CA GLU A 127 -20.91 9.36 3.48
C GLU A 127 -20.71 10.30 2.28
N ALA A 128 -20.42 11.58 2.52
CA ALA A 128 -20.14 12.55 1.46
C ALA A 128 -18.85 12.24 0.67
N GLN A 129 -17.91 11.48 1.26
CA GLN A 129 -16.70 11.01 0.56
C GLN A 129 -16.91 9.70 -0.21
N ILE A 130 -18.06 9.03 -0.03
CA ILE A 130 -18.43 7.81 -0.78
C ILE A 130 -19.19 8.14 -2.09
N GLN A 131 -19.63 9.40 -2.28
CA GLN A 131 -20.35 9.86 -3.48
C GLN A 131 -19.67 10.91 -4.41
N PRO A 132 -18.34 11.19 -4.41
CA PRO A 132 -17.75 12.19 -5.31
C PRO A 132 -17.64 11.75 -6.78
N GLU A 133 -17.66 10.43 -7.09
CA GLU A 133 -17.34 9.92 -8.43
C GLU A 133 -18.32 10.36 -9.54
N LYS A 134 -19.56 10.73 -9.22
CA LYS A 134 -20.57 11.15 -10.22
C LYS A 134 -20.76 12.67 -10.36
N ALA A 135 -20.06 13.50 -9.58
CA ALA A 135 -20.34 14.95 -9.53
C ALA A 135 -19.18 15.88 -9.91
N GLU A 136 -17.91 15.47 -9.77
CA GLU A 136 -16.77 16.41 -9.80
C GLU A 136 -15.95 16.45 -11.11
N VAL A 137 -16.51 16.04 -12.26
CA VAL A 137 -15.87 16.26 -13.58
C VAL A 137 -15.82 17.75 -13.96
N ILE A 138 -16.57 18.62 -13.28
CA ILE A 138 -16.65 20.05 -13.59
C ILE A 138 -16.52 20.88 -12.30
N LYS A 139 -15.63 21.88 -12.31
CA LYS A 139 -15.41 22.94 -11.29
C LYS A 139 -14.52 22.63 -10.06
N LYS A 140 -13.20 22.43 -10.26
CA LYS A 140 -12.20 23.21 -9.46
C LYS A 140 -10.78 23.34 -10.04
N SER A 141 -10.68 23.71 -11.31
CA SER A 141 -9.49 24.42 -11.77
C SER A 141 -9.55 25.88 -11.32
N GLU A 142 -9.24 26.18 -10.05
CA GLU A 142 -8.78 27.53 -9.68
C GLU A 142 -8.13 27.65 -8.29
N ASN A 143 -7.12 28.54 -8.25
CA ASN A 143 -6.50 29.17 -7.09
C ASN A 143 -5.47 28.38 -6.25
N VAL A 144 -4.22 28.67 -6.62
CA VAL A 144 -2.93 28.28 -6.03
C VAL A 144 -2.55 29.19 -4.85
N ALA A 145 -1.77 28.64 -3.91
CA ALA A 145 -0.86 29.30 -2.94
C ALA A 145 -1.41 30.17 -1.79
N SER A 146 -1.11 29.72 -0.55
CA SER A 146 -0.10 30.40 0.28
C SER A 146 0.32 29.64 1.56
N LYS A 147 1.65 29.43 1.71
CA LYS A 147 2.44 29.42 2.98
C LYS A 147 2.07 28.30 4.00
N ARG A 148 2.96 27.47 4.57
CA ARG A 148 4.44 27.39 4.79
C ARG A 148 4.76 25.91 5.20
N LYS A 149 5.98 25.43 5.51
CA LYS A 149 7.28 26.07 5.83
C LYS A 149 8.48 25.39 5.13
N LEU A 150 9.05 24.31 5.70
CA LEU A 150 10.12 23.41 5.18
C LEU A 150 10.15 22.11 6.04
N PRO A 151 10.71 20.97 5.57
CA PRO A 151 10.48 19.61 6.11
C PRO A 151 11.54 19.15 7.12
N PRO A 152 11.41 17.92 7.64
CA PRO A 152 12.50 16.96 7.47
C PRO A 152 12.06 15.52 7.10
N PHE A 153 12.90 14.84 6.29
CA PHE A 153 12.92 13.41 5.94
C PHE A 153 11.73 12.73 5.22
N ALA A 154 10.52 13.28 5.21
CA ALA A 154 9.39 12.65 4.50
C ALA A 154 9.50 12.70 2.95
N ASP A 155 10.20 13.70 2.39
CA ASP A 155 10.25 13.99 0.95
C ASP A 155 11.09 13.01 0.11
N MET A 156 11.69 11.96 0.68
CA MET A 156 12.59 11.09 -0.10
C MET A 156 11.85 10.06 -0.96
N ILE A 157 10.62 9.65 -0.61
CA ILE A 157 9.78 8.78 -1.46
C ILE A 157 8.28 9.05 -1.25
N ASP A 158 7.74 10.11 -1.88
CA ASP A 158 6.28 10.28 -1.96
C ASP A 158 5.72 9.48 -3.15
N PHE A 159 5.26 8.26 -2.86
CA PHE A 159 4.59 7.40 -3.84
C PHE A 159 3.22 7.92 -4.29
N LYS A 160 2.67 8.98 -3.69
CA LYS A 160 1.28 9.41 -3.91
C LYS A 160 1.11 10.41 -5.08
N GLU A 161 2.18 11.05 -5.55
CA GLU A 161 2.15 11.88 -6.77
C GLU A 161 2.46 11.12 -8.07
N PHE A 162 2.71 9.80 -8.01
CA PHE A 162 2.97 8.98 -9.21
C PHE A 162 1.71 8.76 -10.05
N SER A 163 1.37 9.77 -10.85
CA SER A 163 0.33 9.73 -11.86
C SER A 163 0.53 8.55 -12.82
N TRP A 164 -0.55 7.85 -13.17
CA TRP A 164 -0.53 6.76 -14.16
C TRP A 164 0.00 7.20 -15.55
N LYS A 165 -0.01 8.51 -15.86
CA LYS A 165 0.65 9.05 -17.06
C LYS A 165 2.17 8.91 -17.03
N GLN A 166 2.81 8.96 -15.86
CA GLN A 166 4.25 8.75 -15.73
C GLN A 166 4.61 7.26 -15.85
N TRP A 167 3.80 6.35 -15.31
CA TRP A 167 3.95 4.91 -15.54
C TRP A 167 3.86 4.54 -17.04
N ALA A 168 2.98 5.20 -17.81
CA ALA A 168 2.94 5.04 -19.26
C ALA A 168 4.23 5.53 -19.96
N GLN A 169 4.88 6.58 -19.44
CA GLN A 169 6.19 7.04 -19.94
C GLN A 169 7.34 6.10 -19.55
N PHE A 170 7.31 5.51 -18.34
CA PHE A 170 8.29 4.49 -17.95
C PHE A 170 8.14 3.20 -18.77
N GLY A 171 6.93 2.79 -19.16
CA GLY A 171 6.71 1.68 -20.09
C GLY A 171 7.31 1.92 -21.49
N LEU A 172 7.26 3.16 -21.99
CA LEU A 172 7.93 3.56 -23.23
C LEU A 172 9.46 3.60 -23.09
N ALA A 173 9.99 4.13 -21.98
CA ALA A 173 11.43 4.17 -21.73
C ALA A 173 12.05 2.76 -21.63
N LEU A 174 11.32 1.80 -21.02
CA LEU A 174 11.76 0.41 -20.86
C LEU A 174 11.85 -0.35 -22.20
N THR A 175 11.02 0.00 -23.19
CA THR A 175 11.01 -0.63 -24.52
C THR A 175 11.93 0.06 -25.53
N TRP A 176 12.52 1.21 -25.18
CA TRP A 176 13.37 2.00 -26.08
C TRP A 176 14.55 1.26 -26.72
N PRO A 177 15.32 0.37 -26.04
CA PRO A 177 16.37 -0.41 -26.71
C PRO A 177 15.81 -1.42 -27.73
N ILE A 178 14.61 -1.98 -27.51
CA ILE A 178 13.98 -2.90 -28.47
C ILE A 178 13.51 -2.13 -29.72
N ALA A 179 12.91 -0.96 -29.52
CA ALA A 179 12.49 -0.08 -30.61
C ALA A 179 13.67 0.41 -31.46
N ALA A 180 14.82 0.70 -30.83
CA ALA A 180 16.05 1.08 -31.53
C ALA A 180 16.64 -0.06 -32.38
N VAL A 181 16.62 -1.30 -31.89
CA VAL A 181 17.08 -2.46 -32.68
C VAL A 181 16.16 -2.73 -33.87
N LEU A 182 14.84 -2.62 -33.69
CA LEU A 182 13.88 -2.82 -34.78
C LEU A 182 13.98 -1.74 -35.87
N SER A 183 14.18 -0.48 -35.53
CA SER A 183 14.30 0.60 -36.54
C SER A 183 15.57 0.47 -37.39
N VAL A 184 16.70 0.09 -36.78
CA VAL A 184 17.94 -0.22 -37.51
C VAL A 184 17.76 -1.43 -38.44
N GLY A 185 17.07 -2.48 -37.98
CA GLY A 185 16.76 -3.65 -38.81
C GLY A 185 15.91 -3.31 -40.05
N ILE A 186 14.91 -2.43 -39.89
CA ILE A 186 14.06 -1.96 -41.00
C ILE A 186 14.88 -1.13 -42.00
N LEU A 187 15.76 -0.23 -41.53
CA LEU A 187 16.62 0.56 -42.42
C LEU A 187 17.59 -0.30 -43.24
N ILE A 188 18.11 -1.39 -42.67
CA ILE A 188 18.95 -2.36 -43.38
C ILE A 188 18.14 -3.13 -44.44
N LEU A 189 16.90 -3.55 -44.12
CA LEU A 189 16.03 -4.19 -45.11
C LEU A 189 15.66 -3.24 -46.26
N VAL A 190 15.41 -1.97 -45.98
CA VAL A 190 15.13 -0.94 -47.00
C VAL A 190 16.37 -0.65 -47.87
N SER A 191 17.57 -0.61 -47.31
CA SER A 191 18.80 -0.40 -48.11
C SER A 191 19.11 -1.61 -49.00
N ILE A 192 18.90 -2.84 -48.50
CA ILE A 192 19.02 -4.06 -49.31
C ILE A 192 17.97 -4.08 -50.43
N TRP A 193 16.73 -3.64 -50.15
CA TRP A 193 15.69 -3.56 -51.18
C TRP A 193 15.99 -2.51 -52.25
N LEU A 194 16.57 -1.36 -51.88
CA LEU A 194 17.06 -0.37 -52.87
C LEU A 194 18.26 -0.87 -53.68
N GLN A 195 19.17 -1.66 -53.10
CA GLN A 195 20.31 -2.22 -53.82
C GLN A 195 19.97 -3.44 -54.70
N GLY A 196 18.92 -4.19 -54.35
CA GLY A 196 18.43 -5.32 -55.15
C GLY A 196 17.39 -4.96 -56.22
N GLY A 197 17.07 -3.67 -56.38
CA GLY A 197 16.01 -3.17 -57.27
C GLY A 197 16.51 -2.48 -58.56
N SER A 198 17.78 -2.68 -58.96
CA SER A 198 18.37 -2.16 -60.19
C SER A 198 18.96 -3.27 -61.06
#